data_AF-A0A915Q062-F1
#
_entry.id   AF-A0A915Q062-F1
#
_cell.length_a   1.000
_cell.length_b   1.000
_cell.length_c   1.000
_cell.angle_alpha   90.00
_cell.angle_beta   90.00
_cell.angle_gamma   90.00
#
_symmetry.space_group_name_H-M   'P 1'
#
loop_
_entity.id
_entity.type
_entity.pdbx_description
1 polymer ?
#
loop_
_entity_poly.entity_id
_entity_poly.type
_entity_poly.pdbx_seq_one_letter_code
_entity_poly.pdbx_strand_id
1 'polypeptide(L)'
;MRPRSCLRQVLLEMDTPKSVPTYGHGAGSYDLKEDGNANTVKFTCFLCGLTENCLYGLVKVSSRTHIYRYKDEMYYMLDPFRNRSGMDERRVIRTRATVSSKMSGGNKTPSIFDNFVLGAICSVCGQPVCIAENCSVFYTKTFCIVCATRGKAHFPKDLVKQIDAAQKEYKIEQEEVKIV
;
A
#
# COMPACT_ATOMS: atom_id res chain seq x y z
N MET A 1 18.24 -10.32 38.78
CA MET A 1 18.04 -11.44 37.83
C MET A 1 16.54 -11.67 37.68
N ARG A 2 15.97 -11.42 36.49
CA ARG A 2 14.56 -11.69 36.17
C ARG A 2 14.52 -12.57 34.90
N PRO A 3 13.69 -13.62 34.84
CA PRO A 3 13.78 -14.62 33.79
C PRO A 3 13.18 -14.12 32.47
N ARG A 4 13.89 -14.43 31.38
CA ARG A 4 13.61 -14.04 29.98
C ARG A 4 12.67 -15.03 29.29
N SER A 5 11.40 -15.16 29.70
CA SER A 5 10.52 -16.18 29.07
C SER A 5 9.10 -15.77 28.66
N CYS A 6 8.57 -14.58 28.99
CA CYS A 6 7.16 -14.28 28.65
C CYS A 6 6.89 -13.68 27.25
N LEU A 7 7.89 -13.27 26.48
CA LEU A 7 7.67 -12.65 25.16
C LEU A 7 7.48 -13.65 24.01
N ARG A 8 7.80 -14.94 24.24
CA ARG A 8 7.70 -15.98 23.21
C ARG A 8 6.33 -16.66 23.17
N GLN A 9 5.49 -16.49 24.19
CA GLN A 9 4.23 -17.21 24.29
C GLN A 9 3.07 -16.53 23.55
N VAL A 10 3.05 -15.19 23.47
CA VAL A 10 1.91 -14.46 22.88
C VAL A 10 1.92 -14.47 21.35
N LEU A 11 3.06 -14.73 20.71
CA LEU A 11 3.12 -14.81 19.24
C LEU A 11 2.58 -16.13 18.67
N LEU A 12 2.35 -17.14 19.52
CA LEU A 12 1.94 -18.49 19.11
C LEU A 12 0.45 -18.80 19.33
N GLU A 13 -0.33 -17.90 19.94
CA GLU A 13 -1.75 -18.17 20.25
C GLU A 13 -2.76 -17.48 19.32
N MET A 14 -2.32 -16.87 18.21
CA MET A 14 -3.23 -16.42 17.14
C MET A 14 -3.24 -17.36 15.92
N ASP A 15 -2.68 -18.56 16.05
CA ASP A 15 -2.70 -19.60 15.02
C ASP A 15 -4.00 -20.41 15.05
N THR A 16 -5.07 -19.86 14.48
CA THR A 16 -6.00 -20.65 13.65
C THR A 16 -6.56 -19.75 12.54
N PRO A 17 -6.12 -19.88 11.27
CA PRO A 17 -6.77 -19.24 10.16
C PRO A 17 -8.11 -19.92 9.86
N LYS A 18 -9.23 -19.20 10.02
CA LYS A 18 -10.48 -19.57 9.35
C LYS A 18 -10.33 -19.22 7.87
N SER A 19 -10.11 -20.25 7.06
CA SER A 19 -10.23 -20.32 5.60
C SER A 19 -10.09 -18.97 4.86
N VAL A 20 -8.85 -18.61 4.53
CA VAL A 20 -8.56 -17.59 3.51
C VAL A 20 -8.88 -18.19 2.14
N PRO A 21 -9.56 -17.48 1.21
CA PRO A 21 -9.68 -17.93 -0.17
C PRO A 21 -8.28 -18.04 -0.80
N THR A 22 -7.91 -19.23 -1.25
CA THR A 22 -6.64 -19.51 -1.91
C THR A 22 -6.63 -18.86 -3.30
N TYR A 23 -5.89 -17.77 -3.47
CA TYR A 23 -5.50 -17.27 -4.79
C TYR A 23 -4.05 -17.70 -5.04
N GLY A 24 -3.83 -18.43 -6.14
CA GLY A 24 -2.62 -19.21 -6.40
C GLY A 24 -1.34 -18.38 -6.46
N HIS A 25 -0.26 -18.97 -5.92
CA HIS A 25 1.09 -18.42 -6.01
C HIS A 25 1.64 -18.52 -7.44
N GLY A 26 1.64 -17.39 -8.16
CA GLY A 26 2.43 -17.19 -9.37
C GLY A 26 3.62 -16.31 -9.08
N ALA A 27 4.83 -16.86 -9.15
CA ALA A 27 6.07 -16.09 -9.15
C ALA A 27 6.18 -15.34 -10.50
N GLY A 28 5.88 -14.04 -10.51
CA GLY A 28 6.03 -13.19 -11.69
C GLY A 28 7.06 -12.09 -11.46
N SER A 29 8.21 -12.16 -12.13
CA SER A 29 9.02 -10.97 -12.40
C SER A 29 8.39 -10.25 -13.59
N TYR A 30 8.00 -8.98 -13.42
CA TYR A 30 7.45 -8.21 -14.53
C TYR A 30 8.60 -7.66 -15.40
N ASP A 31 8.85 -8.34 -16.52
CA ASP A 31 9.36 -7.68 -17.72
C ASP A 31 8.15 -6.99 -18.37
N LEU A 32 8.30 -5.72 -18.72
CA LEU A 32 7.29 -4.95 -19.43
C LEU A 32 7.12 -5.52 -20.85
N LYS A 33 6.13 -6.41 -21.02
CA LYS A 33 5.49 -6.64 -22.30
C LYS A 33 4.01 -6.28 -22.16
N GLU A 34 3.60 -5.25 -22.89
CA GLU A 34 2.21 -4.95 -23.17
C GLU A 34 1.65 -6.07 -24.06
N ASP A 35 0.95 -7.03 -23.47
CA ASP A 35 0.04 -7.92 -24.18
C ASP A 35 -1.25 -8.04 -23.36
N GLY A 36 -2.36 -7.65 -23.99
CA GLY A 36 -3.63 -7.36 -23.34
C GLY A 36 -4.38 -8.60 -22.84
N ASN A 37 -4.16 -8.94 -21.58
CA ASN A 37 -5.21 -9.46 -20.68
C ASN A 37 -4.74 -9.22 -19.24
N ALA A 38 -4.86 -7.98 -18.75
CA ALA A 38 -4.46 -7.64 -17.40
C ALA A 38 -5.29 -8.47 -16.40
N ASN A 39 -4.62 -9.34 -15.64
CA ASN A 39 -5.21 -10.12 -14.54
C ASN A 39 -5.53 -9.19 -13.36
N THR A 40 -6.40 -8.22 -13.61
CA THR A 40 -6.81 -7.17 -12.69
C THR A 40 -7.87 -7.76 -11.77
N VAL A 41 -7.71 -7.52 -10.46
CA VAL A 41 -8.67 -7.92 -9.43
C VAL A 41 -9.53 -6.73 -9.04
N LYS A 42 -10.76 -7.00 -8.60
CA LYS A 42 -11.63 -5.98 -8.01
C LYS A 42 -11.31 -5.86 -6.51
N PHE A 43 -10.69 -4.76 -6.13
CA PHE A 43 -10.51 -4.36 -4.74
C PHE A 43 -11.79 -3.71 -4.22
N THR A 44 -12.21 -4.04 -3.00
CA THR A 44 -13.26 -3.32 -2.26
C THR A 44 -12.81 -3.23 -0.80
N CYS A 45 -12.63 -2.01 -0.28
CA CYS A 45 -12.32 -1.80 1.13
C CYS A 45 -13.49 -2.28 1.99
N PHE A 46 -13.23 -3.19 2.92
CA PHE A 46 -14.24 -3.75 3.82
C PHE A 46 -14.88 -2.72 4.76
N LEU A 47 -14.21 -1.59 5.00
CA LEU A 47 -14.70 -0.57 5.95
C LEU A 47 -15.43 0.60 5.28
N CYS A 48 -14.84 1.20 4.23
CA CYS A 48 -15.44 2.36 3.56
C CYS A 48 -16.09 2.04 2.21
N GLY A 49 -15.94 0.82 1.69
CA GLY A 49 -16.51 0.42 0.41
C GLY A 49 -15.77 0.93 -0.84
N LEU A 50 -14.67 1.69 -0.68
CA LEU A 50 -13.83 2.13 -1.82
C LEU A 50 -13.51 0.94 -2.71
N THR A 51 -13.90 1.03 -3.98
CA THR A 51 -13.83 -0.09 -4.92
C THR A 51 -13.11 0.33 -6.19
N GLU A 52 -12.12 -0.44 -6.60
CA GLU A 52 -11.31 -0.18 -7.80
C GLU A 52 -10.85 -1.48 -8.45
N ASN A 53 -10.63 -1.44 -9.76
CA ASN A 53 -9.98 -2.52 -10.48
C ASN A 53 -8.46 -2.29 -10.46
N CYS A 54 -7.71 -3.19 -9.84
CA CYS A 54 -6.28 -3.01 -9.60
C CYS A 54 -5.49 -4.32 -9.66
N LEU A 55 -4.19 -4.24 -9.48
CA LEU A 55 -3.31 -5.40 -9.33
C LEU A 55 -3.18 -5.76 -7.85
N TYR A 56 -2.89 -7.03 -7.58
CA TYR A 56 -2.61 -7.51 -6.23
C TYR A 56 -1.32 -8.32 -6.20
N GLY A 57 -0.44 -8.01 -5.24
CA GLY A 57 0.76 -8.80 -5.00
C GLY A 57 1.91 -7.99 -4.40
N LEU A 58 3.10 -8.59 -4.45
CA LEU A 58 4.32 -7.99 -3.91
C LEU A 58 4.85 -6.89 -4.83
N VAL A 59 4.69 -5.64 -4.40
CA VAL A 59 5.27 -4.49 -5.11
C VAL A 59 6.76 -4.40 -4.78
N LYS A 60 7.60 -4.75 -5.77
CA LYS A 60 9.05 -4.68 -5.72
C LYS A 60 9.56 -3.91 -6.92
N VAL A 61 10.37 -2.88 -6.73
CA VAL A 61 11.05 -2.15 -7.80
C VAL A 61 12.55 -2.30 -7.64
N SER A 62 13.21 -2.77 -8.69
CA SER A 62 14.65 -2.96 -8.74
C SER A 62 15.31 -1.90 -9.60
N SER A 63 16.08 -1.02 -8.98
CA SER A 63 17.02 -0.11 -9.64
C SER A 63 18.40 -0.75 -9.73
N ARG A 64 19.34 -0.13 -10.45
CA ARG A 64 20.73 -0.63 -10.59
C ARG A 64 21.45 -0.81 -9.25
N THR A 65 21.11 -0.02 -8.24
CA THR A 65 21.82 0.02 -6.93
C THR A 65 20.91 -0.22 -5.72
N HIS A 66 19.57 -0.14 -5.88
CA HIS A 66 18.62 -0.26 -4.76
C HIS A 66 17.39 -1.05 -5.17
N ILE A 67 16.87 -1.85 -4.23
CA ILE A 67 15.60 -2.57 -4.37
C ILE A 67 14.64 -2.00 -3.34
N TYR A 68 13.57 -1.36 -3.80
CA TYR A 68 12.47 -0.92 -2.95
C TYR A 68 11.37 -1.99 -2.97
N ARG A 69 10.88 -2.39 -1.80
CA ARG A 69 9.83 -3.42 -1.68
C ARG A 69 8.90 -3.12 -0.52
N TYR A 70 7.60 -3.23 -0.77
CA TYR A 70 6.61 -3.27 0.29
C TYR A 70 6.69 -4.62 1.02
N LYS A 71 6.56 -4.57 2.35
CA LYS A 71 6.71 -5.77 3.20
C LYS A 71 5.55 -6.76 3.00
N ASP A 72 4.35 -6.24 2.74
CA ASP A 72 3.15 -7.04 2.50
C ASP A 72 2.75 -7.02 1.02
N GLU A 73 1.87 -7.95 0.64
CA GLU A 73 1.15 -7.94 -0.63
C GLU A 73 0.12 -6.80 -0.61
N MET A 74 0.17 -5.98 -1.66
CA MET A 74 -0.61 -4.75 -1.76
C MET A 74 -1.58 -4.83 -2.92
N TYR A 75 -2.69 -4.12 -2.78
CA TYR A 75 -3.54 -3.71 -3.90
C TYR A 75 -2.97 -2.41 -4.45
N TYR A 76 -2.64 -2.37 -5.75
CA TYR A 76 -2.01 -1.22 -6.37
C TYR A 76 -2.39 -1.09 -7.84
N MET A 77 -2.31 0.13 -8.34
CA MET A 77 -2.45 0.42 -9.76
C MET A 77 -1.22 1.18 -10.25
N LEU A 78 -1.07 1.31 -11.56
CA LEU A 78 -0.13 2.28 -12.10
C LEU A 78 -0.55 3.67 -11.62
N ASP A 79 0.41 4.44 -11.12
CA ASP A 79 0.15 5.81 -10.66
C ASP A 79 -0.42 6.62 -11.85
N PRO A 80 -1.68 7.09 -11.77
CA PRO A 80 -2.35 7.83 -12.84
C PRO A 80 -1.85 9.27 -12.96
N PHE A 81 -1.15 9.78 -11.93
CA PHE A 81 -0.58 11.12 -11.91
C PHE A 81 0.85 11.14 -12.45
N ARG A 82 1.43 9.98 -12.75
CA ARG A 82 2.73 9.90 -13.44
C ARG A 82 2.54 10.25 -14.91
N ASN A 83 3.22 11.31 -15.34
CA ASN A 83 3.39 11.60 -16.76
C ASN A 83 4.25 10.49 -17.42
N ARG A 84 3.57 9.50 -18.00
CA ARG A 84 4.17 8.41 -18.75
C ARG A 84 4.47 8.79 -20.19
N SER A 85 3.80 9.82 -20.72
CA SER A 85 3.88 10.23 -22.13
C SER A 85 5.18 10.96 -22.50
N GLY A 86 6.03 11.31 -21.54
CA GLY A 86 7.38 11.86 -21.83
C GLY A 86 7.38 13.25 -22.46
N MET A 87 6.22 13.84 -22.74
CA MET A 87 6.07 15.26 -23.09
C MET A 87 6.08 16.08 -21.80
N ASP A 88 7.28 16.46 -21.35
CA ASP A 88 7.45 17.58 -20.42
C ASP A 88 7.92 18.80 -21.23
N GLU A 89 7.02 19.34 -22.04
CA GLU A 89 7.30 20.52 -22.86
C GLU A 89 7.19 21.82 -22.05
N ARG A 90 6.95 21.78 -20.73
CA ARG A 90 6.72 22.99 -19.90
C ARG A 90 7.91 23.46 -19.08
N ARG A 91 9.12 23.11 -19.49
CA ARG A 91 10.28 24.01 -19.32
C ARG A 91 10.57 24.75 -20.62
N VAL A 92 9.55 25.42 -21.16
CA VAL A 92 9.75 26.50 -22.14
C VAL A 92 10.42 27.67 -21.40
N ILE A 93 11.71 27.88 -21.71
CA ILE A 93 12.54 29.07 -21.48
C ILE A 93 13.26 29.16 -20.12
N ARG A 94 14.48 28.62 -20.11
CA ARG A 94 15.77 29.19 -19.63
C ARG A 94 16.69 27.99 -19.44
N THR A 95 17.58 27.63 -20.36
CA THR A 95 18.64 28.44 -20.98
C THR A 95 19.09 27.74 -22.27
N ARG A 96 19.28 28.51 -23.34
CA ARG A 96 20.02 28.07 -24.54
C ARG A 96 21.52 28.05 -24.24
N ALA A 97 22.24 27.19 -24.97
CA ALA A 97 23.67 26.84 -24.87
C ALA A 97 23.93 25.82 -23.75
N THR A 98 24.40 24.59 -24.00
CA THR A 98 25.18 24.05 -25.11
C THR A 98 25.22 22.53 -24.91
N VAL A 99 24.51 21.75 -25.72
CA VAL A 99 24.91 20.41 -26.21
C VAL A 99 23.81 19.89 -27.11
N SER A 100 24.08 19.92 -28.40
CA SER A 100 23.50 18.99 -29.36
C SER A 100 23.83 17.56 -28.94
N SER A 101 22.83 16.74 -28.64
CA SER A 101 22.84 15.32 -29.02
C SER A 101 21.61 14.54 -28.53
N LYS A 102 21.09 13.76 -29.48
CA LYS A 102 20.40 12.47 -29.34
C LYS A 102 18.97 12.48 -28.80
N MET A 103 18.07 12.19 -29.72
CA MET A 103 16.87 11.40 -29.45
C MET A 103 17.25 10.23 -28.53
N SER A 104 16.59 10.13 -27.37
CA SER A 104 16.81 9.04 -26.45
C SER A 104 15.45 8.53 -26.00
N GLY A 105 15.04 7.39 -26.57
CA GLY A 105 14.13 6.44 -25.92
C GLY A 105 14.81 5.89 -24.68
N GLY A 106 15.00 6.76 -23.68
CA GLY A 106 15.75 6.46 -22.49
C GLY A 106 14.95 5.50 -21.62
N ASN A 107 15.57 4.36 -21.30
CA ASN A 107 15.17 3.49 -20.20
C ASN A 107 14.95 4.34 -18.94
N LYS A 108 13.73 4.77 -18.68
CA LYS A 108 13.35 5.32 -17.38
C LYS A 108 13.52 4.18 -16.39
N THR A 109 14.47 4.32 -15.46
CA THR A 109 14.62 3.37 -14.37
C THR A 109 13.31 3.32 -13.60
N PRO A 110 12.68 2.15 -13.45
CA PRO A 110 11.39 2.05 -12.78
C PRO A 110 11.55 2.55 -11.33
N SER A 111 10.58 3.32 -10.88
CA SER A 111 10.50 3.90 -9.55
C SER A 111 9.37 3.25 -8.76
N ILE A 112 9.55 3.11 -7.44
CA ILE A 112 8.45 2.64 -6.57
C ILE A 112 7.20 3.51 -6.73
N PHE A 113 7.39 4.79 -7.01
CA PHE A 113 6.31 5.74 -7.23
C PHE A 113 5.63 5.64 -8.60
N ASP A 114 6.03 4.70 -9.47
CA ASP A 114 5.26 4.36 -10.66
C ASP A 114 4.01 3.54 -10.30
N ASN A 115 3.92 3.08 -9.05
CA ASN A 115 2.78 2.36 -8.48
C ASN A 115 2.06 3.23 -7.45
N PHE A 116 0.74 3.27 -7.53
CA PHE A 116 -0.15 3.87 -6.55
C PHE A 116 -0.81 2.78 -5.72
N VAL A 117 -0.49 2.73 -4.43
CA VAL A 117 -1.01 1.71 -3.50
C VAL A 117 -2.37 2.14 -2.98
N LEU A 118 -3.36 1.26 -3.14
CA LEU A 118 -4.74 1.47 -2.71
C LEU A 118 -4.99 0.92 -1.31
N GLY A 119 -4.43 -0.25 -1.01
CA GLY A 119 -4.74 -0.99 0.20
C GLY A 119 -3.94 -2.27 0.38
N ALA A 120 -4.26 -3.01 1.43
CA ALA A 120 -3.66 -4.31 1.75
C ALA A 120 -4.68 -5.22 2.44
N ILE A 121 -4.27 -6.46 2.71
CA ILE A 121 -5.05 -7.40 3.52
C ILE A 121 -4.77 -7.16 5.01
N CYS A 122 -5.83 -7.09 5.83
CA CYS A 122 -5.66 -7.07 7.28
C CYS A 122 -5.10 -8.39 7.79
N SER A 123 -4.01 -8.34 8.54
CA SER A 123 -3.31 -9.53 9.05
C SER A 123 -4.05 -10.31 10.15
N VAL A 124 -5.16 -9.78 10.66
CA VAL A 124 -5.97 -10.44 11.71
C VAL A 124 -7.24 -11.05 11.12
N CYS A 125 -7.99 -10.30 10.32
CA CYS A 125 -9.28 -10.77 9.78
C CYS A 125 -9.25 -11.17 8.30
N GLY A 126 -8.12 -10.98 7.60
CA GLY A 126 -8.00 -11.32 6.18
C GLY A 126 -8.80 -10.42 5.24
N GLN A 127 -9.43 -9.35 5.72
CA GLN A 127 -10.25 -8.47 4.89
C GLN A 127 -9.40 -7.42 4.16
N PRO A 128 -9.72 -7.10 2.90
CA PRO A 128 -9.09 -6.01 2.17
C PRO A 128 -9.48 -4.66 2.78
N VAL A 129 -8.50 -3.79 3.03
CA VAL A 129 -8.70 -2.45 3.57
C VAL A 129 -7.81 -1.44 2.85
N CYS A 130 -8.35 -0.24 2.59
CA CYS A 130 -7.57 0.81 1.94
C CYS A 130 -6.58 1.46 2.92
N ILE A 131 -5.61 2.20 2.37
CA ILE A 131 -4.56 2.88 3.15
C ILE A 131 -5.03 4.11 3.93
N ALA A 132 -6.32 4.47 3.82
CA ALA A 132 -6.87 5.60 4.59
C ALA A 132 -6.72 5.34 6.10
N GLU A 133 -6.37 6.39 6.84
CA GLU A 133 -6.05 6.31 8.27
C GLU A 133 -7.22 5.84 9.14
N ASN A 134 -8.45 6.07 8.66
CA ASN A 134 -9.68 5.58 9.30
C ASN A 134 -10.00 4.11 8.96
N CYS A 135 -9.30 3.50 7.99
CA CYS A 135 -9.54 2.14 7.54
C CYS A 135 -8.43 1.19 7.97
N SER A 136 -7.17 1.61 7.89
CA SER A 136 -6.05 0.75 8.24
C SER A 136 -4.87 1.49 8.85
N VAL A 137 -4.01 0.73 9.51
CA VAL A 137 -2.73 1.18 10.05
C VAL A 137 -1.66 0.15 9.71
N PHE A 138 -0.47 0.62 9.36
CA PHE A 138 0.71 -0.21 9.15
C PHE A 138 1.66 -0.11 10.35
N TYR A 139 2.11 -1.25 10.86
CA TYR A 139 3.19 -1.31 11.86
C TYR A 139 4.27 -2.29 11.42
N THR A 140 4.07 -3.59 11.67
CA THR A 140 4.87 -4.67 11.09
C THR A 140 4.17 -5.30 9.90
N LYS A 141 2.83 -5.28 9.93
CA LYS A 141 1.91 -5.64 8.85
C LYS A 141 0.74 -4.66 8.84
N THR A 142 -0.15 -4.77 7.86
CA THR A 142 -1.40 -3.98 7.83
C THR A 142 -2.48 -4.57 8.73
N PHE A 143 -3.14 -3.70 9.50
CA PHE A 143 -4.29 -4.03 10.34
C PHE A 143 -5.45 -3.09 10.01
N CYS A 144 -6.67 -3.63 9.87
CA CYS A 144 -7.85 -2.78 9.79
C CYS A 144 -8.06 -2.07 11.12
N ILE A 145 -8.67 -0.89 11.10
CA ILE A 145 -8.82 -0.06 12.30
C ILE A 145 -9.58 -0.78 13.42
N VAL A 146 -10.52 -1.66 13.06
CA VAL A 146 -11.30 -2.47 14.00
C VAL A 146 -10.40 -3.45 14.74
N CYS A 147 -9.57 -4.20 14.01
CA CYS A 147 -8.63 -5.15 14.60
C CYS A 147 -7.52 -4.44 15.39
N ALA A 148 -6.99 -3.33 14.87
CA ALA A 148 -6.02 -2.51 15.59
C ALA A 148 -6.59 -1.97 16.91
N THR A 149 -7.85 -1.52 16.90
CA THR A 149 -8.55 -1.02 18.09
C THR A 149 -8.74 -2.10 19.15
N ARG A 150 -9.15 -3.31 18.75
CA ARG A 150 -9.31 -4.46 19.66
C ARG A 150 -7.97 -4.88 20.28
N GLY A 151 -6.88 -4.77 19.52
CA GLY A 151 -5.53 -5.17 19.94
C GLY A 151 -4.67 -4.04 20.50
N LYS A 152 -5.21 -2.85 20.85
CA LYS A 152 -4.44 -1.66 21.25
C LYS A 152 -3.36 -1.92 22.31
N ALA A 153 -3.62 -2.83 23.25
CA ALA A 153 -2.68 -3.19 24.31
C ALA A 153 -1.34 -3.77 23.81
N HIS A 154 -1.30 -4.29 22.58
CA HIS A 154 -0.11 -4.88 21.97
C HIS A 154 0.68 -3.90 21.10
N PHE A 155 0.15 -2.70 20.86
CA PHE A 155 0.81 -1.69 20.04
C PHE A 155 1.59 -0.70 20.90
N PRO A 156 2.67 -0.11 20.38
CA PRO A 156 3.35 1.00 21.04
C PRO A 156 2.38 2.14 21.35
N LYS A 157 2.51 2.74 22.54
CA LYS A 157 1.58 3.78 23.02
C LYS A 157 1.44 4.95 22.06
N ASP A 158 2.51 5.33 21.37
CA ASP A 158 2.48 6.46 20.44
C ASP A 158 1.69 6.13 19.16
N LEU A 159 1.75 4.88 18.68
CA LEU A 159 0.90 4.42 17.59
C LEU A 159 -0.58 4.40 18.01
N VAL A 160 -0.87 3.94 19.23
CA VAL A 160 -2.24 3.93 19.76
C VAL A 160 -2.82 5.34 19.82
N LYS A 161 -2.04 6.34 20.27
CA LYS A 161 -2.47 7.75 20.28
C LYS A 161 -2.80 8.27 18.89
N GLN A 162 -2.01 7.93 17.87
CA GLN A 162 -2.28 8.33 16.48
C GLN A 162 -3.57 7.70 15.95
N ILE A 163 -3.78 6.41 16.22
CA ILE A 163 -5.02 5.72 15.90
C ILE A 163 -6.22 6.40 16.56
N ASP A 164 -6.12 6.74 17.84
CA ASP A 164 -7.18 7.43 18.59
C ASP A 164 -7.49 8.83 18.02
N ALA A 165 -6.45 9.59 17.65
CA ALA A 165 -6.58 10.91 17.06
C ALA A 165 -7.30 10.86 15.70
N ALA A 166 -6.83 10.02 14.78
CA ALA A 166 -7.43 9.85 13.45
C ALA A 166 -8.89 9.38 13.54
N GLN A 167 -9.22 8.51 14.50
CA GLN A 167 -10.60 8.08 14.74
C GLN A 167 -11.50 9.20 15.26
N LYS A 168 -10.95 10.11 16.07
CA LYS A 168 -11.71 11.25 16.61
C LYS A 168 -12.01 12.26 15.51
N GLU A 169 -11.01 12.61 14.70
CA GLU A 169 -11.15 13.56 13.59
C GLU A 169 -12.20 13.07 12.58
N TYR A 170 -12.12 11.81 12.16
CA TYR A 170 -13.10 11.25 11.23
C TYR A 170 -14.54 11.25 11.76
N LYS A 171 -14.75 11.03 13.06
CA LYS A 171 -16.10 11.09 13.63
C LYS A 171 -16.68 12.51 13.60
N ILE A 172 -15.85 13.50 13.87
CA ILE A 172 -16.24 14.91 13.82
C ILE A 172 -16.64 15.28 12.39
N GLU A 173 -15.80 14.95 11.40
CA GLU A 173 -16.10 15.20 9.98
C GLU A 173 -17.41 14.53 9.54
N GLN A 174 -17.67 13.29 9.97
CA GLN A 174 -18.89 12.57 9.62
C GLN A 174 -20.14 13.12 10.32
N GLU A 175 -20.00 13.74 11.50
CA GLU A 175 -21.10 14.43 12.18
C GLU A 175 -21.41 15.77 11.51
N GLU A 176 -20.39 16.52 11.08
CA GLU A 176 -20.56 17.77 10.33
C GLU A 176 -21.24 17.56 8.97
N VAL A 177 -20.85 16.52 8.23
CA VAL A 177 -21.46 16.17 6.93
C VAL A 177 -22.94 15.79 7.06
N LYS A 178 -23.38 15.26 8.22
CA LYS A 178 -24.78 14.92 8.47
C LYS A 178 -25.66 16.11 8.85
N ILE A 179 -25.06 17.24 9.21
CA ILE A 179 -25.76 18.46 9.61
C ILE A 179 -26.07 19.35 8.38
N VAL A 180 -25.40 19.10 7.25
CA VAL A 180 -25.57 19.83 5.98
C VAL A 180 -26.63 19.22 5.09
#